data_AF-A0A2S9YV55-F1
#
_entry.id   AF-A0A2S9YV55-F1
#
_cell.length_a   1.000
_cell.length_b   1.000
_cell.length_c   1.000
_cell.angle_alpha   90.00
_cell.angle_beta   90.00
_cell.angle_gamma   90.00
#
_symmetry.space_group_name_H-M   'P 1'
#
loop_
_entity.id
_entity.type
_entity.pdbx_description
1 polymer ?
#
loop_
_entity_poly.entity_id
_entity_poly.type
_entity_poly.pdbx_seq_one_letter_code
_entity_poly.pdbx_strand_id
1 'polypeptide(L)'
;MVTTAILSAVLATSEPQQPGLSPPTPLAIAHVERTELVDAVQITAHDANRAIIGTIVFWVEPDGAISVISDYPDGFAQSTISLDGTCFHRP
;
A
#
# COMPACT_ATOMS: atom_id res chain seq x y z
N MET A 1 14.44 -14.31 -19.83
CA MET A 1 13.09 -14.75 -19.44
C MET A 1 13.00 -14.54 -17.94
N VAL A 2 12.26 -13.52 -17.48
CA VAL A 2 12.11 -13.24 -16.04
C VAL A 2 10.70 -13.66 -15.66
N THR A 3 10.62 -14.63 -14.76
CA THR A 3 9.38 -15.22 -14.27
C THR A 3 8.76 -14.28 -13.23
N THR A 4 7.56 -13.79 -13.51
CA THR A 4 6.76 -12.98 -12.57
C THR A 4 6.33 -13.85 -11.39
N ALA A 5 6.77 -13.53 -10.18
CA ALA A 5 6.21 -14.10 -8.96
C ALA A 5 4.95 -13.29 -8.60
N ILE A 6 3.77 -13.91 -8.72
CA ILE A 6 2.52 -13.36 -8.20
C ILE A 6 2.46 -13.76 -6.72
N LEU A 7 2.60 -12.78 -5.82
CA LEU A 7 2.47 -13.00 -4.38
C LEU A 7 0.98 -12.97 -4.01
N SER A 8 0.35 -14.14 -3.89
CA SER A 8 -0.98 -14.27 -3.29
C SER A 8 -0.83 -14.44 -1.78
N ALA A 9 -1.12 -13.40 -1.00
CA ALA A 9 -1.31 -13.51 0.43
C ALA A 9 -2.81 -13.30 0.74
N VAL A 10 -3.53 -14.41 0.91
CA VAL A 10 -4.79 -14.43 1.67
C VAL A 10 -4.40 -14.70 3.11
N LEU A 11 -4.60 -13.72 4.00
CA LEU A 11 -4.75 -13.99 5.43
C LEU A 11 -6.04 -13.34 5.90
N ALA A 12 -7.06 -14.18 6.06
CA ALA A 12 -8.21 -13.86 6.90
C ALA A 12 -7.74 -13.90 8.36
N THR A 13 -7.50 -12.73 8.94
CA THR A 13 -7.44 -12.59 10.40
C THR A 13 -8.84 -12.23 10.88
N SER A 14 -9.60 -13.25 11.26
CA SER A 14 -10.92 -13.09 11.86
C SER A 14 -10.76 -12.52 13.28
N GLU A 15 -10.81 -11.19 13.44
CA GLU A 15 -11.02 -10.58 14.75
C GLU A 15 -12.45 -10.87 15.25
N PRO A 16 -12.69 -10.95 16.58
CA PRO A 16 -14.05 -11.09 17.11
C PRO A 16 -14.87 -9.85 16.73
N GLN A 17 -15.79 -9.99 15.77
CA GLN A 17 -16.66 -8.90 15.36
C GLN A 17 -17.52 -8.44 16.53
N GLN A 18 -17.36 -7.18 16.92
CA GLN A 18 -18.23 -6.51 17.88
C GLN A 18 -19.69 -6.54 17.35
N PRO A 19 -20.70 -6.92 18.16
CA PRO A 19 -22.07 -7.01 17.68
C PRO A 19 -22.57 -5.65 17.19
N GLY A 20 -22.83 -5.52 15.89
CA GLY A 20 -23.45 -4.34 15.30
C GLY A 20 -22.64 -3.57 14.26
N LEU A 21 -21.40 -3.99 13.93
CA LEU A 21 -20.70 -3.48 12.75
C LEU A 21 -20.72 -4.57 11.67
N SER A 22 -21.42 -4.31 10.57
CA SER A 22 -21.19 -5.08 9.34
C SER A 22 -19.68 -5.07 9.06
N PRO A 23 -19.06 -6.21 8.68
CA PRO A 23 -17.67 -6.19 8.28
C PRO A 23 -17.52 -5.12 7.19
N PRO A 24 -16.47 -4.28 7.23
CA PRO A 24 -16.26 -3.30 6.18
C PRO A 24 -16.24 -4.05 4.85
N THR A 25 -17.16 -3.70 3.94
CA THR A 25 -17.16 -4.28 2.60
C THR A 25 -15.82 -3.95 1.98
N PRO A 26 -14.98 -4.94 1.63
CA PRO A 26 -13.68 -4.66 1.03
C PRO A 26 -13.91 -3.84 -0.24
N LEU A 27 -13.29 -2.67 -0.34
CA LEU A 27 -13.32 -1.88 -1.57
C LEU A 27 -12.60 -2.69 -2.67
N ALA A 28 -13.33 -3.04 -3.72
CA ALA A 28 -12.77 -3.80 -4.83
C ALA A 28 -11.93 -2.89 -5.73
N ILE A 29 -10.68 -3.27 -5.95
CA ILE A 29 -9.80 -2.60 -6.91
C ILE A 29 -10.30 -2.92 -8.32
N ALA A 30 -10.76 -1.90 -9.04
CA ALA A 30 -11.20 -2.01 -10.43
C ALA A 30 -10.16 -1.50 -11.41
N HIS A 31 -9.33 -0.53 -10.99
CA HIS A 31 -8.31 0.08 -11.82
C HIS A 31 -7.09 0.50 -11.00
N VAL A 32 -5.91 0.45 -11.62
CA VAL A 32 -4.65 0.86 -11.00
C VAL A 32 -3.91 1.78 -11.97
N GLU A 33 -3.50 2.95 -11.46
CA GLU A 33 -2.66 3.92 -12.16
C GLU A 33 -1.25 3.89 -11.55
N ARG A 34 -0.24 4.07 -12.39
CA ARG A 34 1.16 4.14 -11.99
C ARG A 34 1.79 5.41 -12.54
N THR A 35 2.40 6.19 -11.68
CA THR A 35 3.15 7.40 -12.02
C THR A 35 4.61 7.19 -11.65
N GLU A 36 5.50 7.33 -12.63
CA GLU A 36 6.94 7.26 -12.42
C GLU A 36 7.53 8.67 -12.32
N LEU A 37 8.37 8.88 -11.32
CA LEU A 37 9.19 10.07 -11.09
C LEU A 37 10.67 9.64 -11.12
N VAL A 38 11.59 10.59 -11.07
CA VAL A 38 13.04 10.31 -11.15
C VAL A 38 13.51 9.41 -10.00
N ASP A 39 12.97 9.64 -8.80
CA ASP A 39 13.35 9.04 -7.52
C ASP A 39 12.16 8.36 -6.83
N ALA A 40 11.01 8.27 -7.49
CA ALA A 40 9.81 7.72 -6.89
C ALA A 40 8.88 7.02 -7.88
N VAL A 41 8.05 6.13 -7.34
CA VAL A 41 6.93 5.50 -8.04
C VAL A 41 5.71 5.63 -7.16
N GLN A 42 4.65 6.22 -7.70
CA GLN A 42 3.33 6.24 -7.08
C GLN A 42 2.42 5.23 -7.79
N ILE A 43 1.65 4.48 -7.00
CA ILE A 43 0.62 3.56 -7.45
C ILE A 43 -0.69 4.00 -6.80
N THR A 44 -1.69 4.30 -7.61
CA THR A 44 -3.02 4.74 -7.16
C THR A 44 -4.06 3.69 -7.54
N ALA A 45 -4.82 3.19 -6.58
CA ALA A 45 -5.90 2.24 -6.79
C ALA A 45 -7.26 2.95 -6.82
N HIS A 46 -8.12 2.55 -7.76
CA HIS A 46 -9.46 3.08 -7.91
C HIS A 46 -10.53 1.99 -7.87
N ASP A 47 -11.72 2.34 -7.37
CA ASP A 47 -12.92 1.52 -7.46
C ASP A 47 -13.59 1.59 -8.85
N ALA A 48 -14.71 0.89 -8.99
CA ALA A 48 -15.50 0.88 -10.23
C ALA A 48 -16.05 2.26 -10.64
N ASN A 49 -16.17 3.19 -9.69
CA ASN A 49 -16.64 4.56 -9.91
C ASN A 49 -15.48 5.55 -10.14
N ARG A 50 -14.23 5.06 -10.28
CA ARG A 50 -13.00 5.87 -10.38
C ARG A 50 -12.62 6.63 -9.10
N ALA A 51 -13.28 6.37 -7.97
CA ALA A 51 -12.88 6.93 -6.69
C ALA A 51 -11.56 6.29 -6.24
N ILE A 52 -10.65 7.09 -5.67
CA ILE A 52 -9.38 6.59 -5.12
C ILE A 52 -9.69 5.83 -3.83
N ILE A 53 -9.17 4.61 -3.73
CA ILE A 53 -9.35 3.73 -2.57
C ILE A 53 -8.03 3.37 -1.90
N GLY A 54 -6.92 3.86 -2.42
CA GLY A 54 -5.61 3.76 -1.80
C GLY A 54 -4.49 4.26 -2.70
N THR A 55 -3.42 4.73 -2.08
CA THR A 55 -2.20 5.17 -2.77
C THR A 55 -0.98 4.57 -2.07
N ILE A 56 -0.02 4.08 -2.84
CA ILE A 56 1.29 3.65 -2.34
C ILE A 56 2.36 4.45 -3.08
N VAL A 57 3.29 5.06 -2.34
CA VAL A 57 4.44 5.76 -2.88
C VAL A 57 5.71 5.07 -2.41
N PHE A 58 6.57 4.71 -3.36
CA PHE A 58 7.95 4.33 -3.11
C PHE A 58 8.83 5.52 -3.46
N TRP A 59 9.67 5.96 -2.52
CA TRP A 59 10.52 7.13 -2.67
C TRP A 59 11.94 6.78 -2.22
N VAL A 60 12.94 7.13 -3.02
CA VAL A 60 14.36 7.02 -2.64
C VAL A 60 14.80 8.32 -2.00
N GLU A 61 15.13 8.26 -0.72
CA GLU A 61 15.62 9.39 0.06
C GLU A 61 17.03 9.81 -0.40
N PRO A 62 17.44 11.07 -0.15
CA PRO A 62 18.77 11.56 -0.54
C PRO A 62 19.94 10.78 0.08
N ASP A 63 19.72 10.14 1.23
CA ASP A 63 20.71 9.28 1.90
C ASP A 63 20.71 7.83 1.36
N GLY A 64 19.88 7.54 0.36
CA GLY A 64 19.72 6.23 -0.27
C GLY A 64 18.75 5.29 0.45
N ALA A 65 18.10 5.72 1.54
CA ALA A 65 17.02 4.97 2.15
C ALA A 65 15.79 4.90 1.22
N ILE A 66 14.94 3.90 1.43
CA ILE A 66 13.68 3.76 0.69
C ILE A 66 12.53 4.01 1.65
N SER A 67 11.76 5.06 1.39
CA SER A 67 10.49 5.33 2.06
C SER A 67 9.33 4.71 1.28
N VAL A 68 8.51 3.95 1.97
CA VAL A 68 7.24 3.39 1.49
C VAL A 68 6.13 4.06 2.28
N ILE A 69 5.29 4.80 1.58
CA ILE A 69 4.17 5.52 2.15
C ILE A 69 2.90 4.90 1.59
N SER A 70 1.98 4.55 2.47
CA SER A 70 0.68 4.02 2.09
C SER A 70 -0.42 4.88 2.71
N ASP A 71 -1.32 5.36 1.86
CA ASP A 71 -2.45 6.19 2.24
C ASP A 71 -3.74 5.49 1.84
N TYR A 72 -4.64 5.31 2.80
CA TYR A 72 -5.89 4.58 2.65
C TYR A 72 -7.03 5.40 3.30
N PRO A 73 -8.30 5.16 2.94
CA PRO A 73 -9.42 5.91 3.49
C PRO A 73 -9.53 5.90 5.03
N ASP A 74 -9.00 4.85 5.68
CA ASP A 74 -9.06 4.61 7.12
C ASP A 74 -7.75 4.94 7.86
N GLY A 75 -6.69 5.33 7.15
CA GLY A 75 -5.44 5.70 7.80
C GLY A 75 -4.24 5.78 6.87
N PHE A 76 -3.11 6.04 7.51
CA PHE A 76 -1.82 6.23 6.89
C PHE A 76 -0.82 5.25 7.50
N ALA A 77 0.14 4.79 6.70
CA ALA A 77 1.26 4.01 7.19
C ALA A 77 2.53 4.39 6.44
N GLN A 78 3.61 4.59 7.17
CA GLN A 78 4.92 4.84 6.59
C GLN A 78 5.95 3.85 7.12
N SER A 79 6.78 3.33 6.20
CA SER A 79 7.95 2.56 6.54
C SER A 79 9.17 3.10 5.79
N THR A 80 10.30 3.23 6.47
CA THR A 80 11.58 3.63 5.84
C THR A 80 12.59 2.52 6.05
N ILE A 81 13.24 2.10 4.97
CA ILE A 81 14.27 1.07 4.94
C ILE A 81 15.60 1.76 4.67
N SER A 82 16.46 1.80 5.67
CA SER A 82 17.81 2.34 5.55
C SER A 82 18.73 1.41 4.75
N LEU A 83 19.83 1.94 4.22
CA LEU A 83 20.81 1.18 3.42
C LEU A 83 21.48 0.03 4.19
N ASP A 84 21.54 0.13 5.52
CA ASP A 84 22.04 -0.92 6.41
C ASP A 84 21.01 -2.04 6.68
N GLY A 85 19.81 -1.93 6.11
CA GLY A 85 18.69 -2.85 6.27
C GLY A 85 17.83 -2.57 7.50
N THR A 86 18.08 -1.49 8.25
CA THR A 86 17.22 -1.10 9.37
C THR A 86 15.88 -0.59 8.87
N CYS A 87 14.78 -1.10 9.42
CA CYS A 87 13.42 -0.67 9.10
C CYS A 87 12.81 0.15 10.24
N PHE A 88 12.31 1.33 9.91
CA PHE A 88 11.55 2.19 10.81
C PHE A 88 10.09 2.23 10.38
N HIS A 89 9.16 2.02 11.31
CA HIS A 89 7.72 2.10 11.06
C HIS A 89 7.12 3.28 11.81
N ARG A 90 6.30 4.09 11.13
CA ARG A 90 5.51 5.17 11.73
C ARG A 90 4.03 4.95 11.38
N PRO A 91 3.15 4.80 12.39
CA PRO A 91 1.71 4.83 12.19
C PRO A 91 1.21 6.25 11.89
#